data_AF-A0A967MYA3-F1
#
_entry.id   AF-A0A967MYA3-F1
#
_cell.length_a   1.000
_cell.length_b   1.000
_cell.length_c   1.000
_cell.angle_alpha   90.00
_cell.angle_beta   90.00
_cell.angle_gamma   90.00
#
_symmetry.space_group_name_H-M   'P 1'
#
loop_
_entity.id
_entity.type
_entity.pdbx_description
1 polymer ?
#
loop_
_entity_poly.entity_id
_entity_poly.type
_entity_poly.pdbx_seq_one_letter_code
_entity_poly.pdbx_strand_id
1 'polypeptide(L)' 'RPGLVVLAGFMRILTGVFVDRFAGRLMNIHPSLLPAFPGLDTHARALEAGVAEHGASVHFVDTGLDSGPIIIQA' A
#
# COMPACT_ATOMS: atom_id res chain seq x y z
N ARG A 1 -18.85 -10.18 11.21
CA ARG A 1 -17.41 -9.97 10.88
C ARG A 1 -17.36 -9.15 9.59
N PRO A 2 -16.44 -8.19 9.42
CA PRO A 2 -16.43 -7.35 8.22
C PRO A 2 -16.10 -8.19 6.99
N GLY A 3 -16.76 -7.88 5.87
CA GLY A 3 -16.49 -8.48 4.56
C GLY A 3 -15.17 -8.00 3.95
N LEU A 4 -14.79 -6.75 4.25
CA LEU A 4 -13.59 -6.07 3.77
C LEU A 4 -13.03 -5.17 4.87
N VAL A 5 -11.70 -5.04 4.94
CA VAL A 5 -10.98 -4.07 5.75
C VAL A 5 -10.15 -3.18 4.82
N VAL A 6 -10.25 -1.86 5.00
CA VAL A 6 -9.56 -0.87 4.15
C VAL A 6 -8.65 0.00 5.01
N LEU A 7 -7.37 0.06 4.65
CA LEU A 7 -6.36 0.91 5.24
C LEU A 7 -6.25 2.20 4.41
N ALA A 8 -6.90 3.27 4.87
CA ALA A 8 -6.91 4.57 4.20
C ALA A 8 -6.03 5.56 4.97
N GLY A 9 -4.72 5.56 4.69
CA GLY A 9 -3.74 6.36 5.43
C GLY A 9 -3.44 5.81 6.83
N PHE A 10 -3.48 4.48 7.00
CA PHE A 10 -3.22 3.83 8.29
C PHE A 10 -1.71 3.63 8.51
N MET A 11 -1.13 4.41 9.41
CA MET A 11 0.33 4.52 9.58
C MET A 11 0.91 3.59 10.66
N ARG A 12 0.37 2.39 10.85
CA ARG A 12 0.90 1.42 11.83
C ARG A 12 1.21 0.08 11.18
N ILE A 13 2.29 -0.54 11.65
CA ILE A 13 2.66 -1.91 11.28
C ILE A 13 1.57 -2.87 11.80
N LEU A 14 1.04 -3.67 10.89
CA LEU A 14 0.11 -4.75 11.20
C LEU A 14 0.89 -6.00 11.55
N THR A 15 0.40 -6.76 12.54
CA THR A 15 0.97 -8.07 12.87
C THR A 15 0.58 -9.09 11.80
N GLY A 16 1.42 -10.10 11.57
CA GLY A 16 1.10 -11.20 10.64
C GLY A 16 -0.25 -11.86 10.97
N VAL A 17 -0.54 -12.08 12.25
CA VAL A 17 -1.83 -12.62 12.72
C VAL A 17 -3.03 -11.78 12.26
N PHE A 18 -2.89 -10.45 12.25
CA PHE A 18 -3.94 -9.57 11.74
C PHE A 18 -4.08 -9.67 10.23
N VAL A 19 -2.96 -9.67 9.50
CA VAL A 19 -2.93 -9.81 8.03
C VAL A 19 -3.59 -11.14 7.62
N ASP A 20 -3.18 -12.25 8.22
CA ASP A 20 -3.69 -13.59 7.92
C ASP A 20 -5.20 -13.71 8.18
N ARG A 21 -5.68 -13.09 9.26
CA ARG A 21 -7.12 -13.08 9.60
C ARG A 21 -7.98 -12.45 8.50
N PHE A 22 -7.42 -11.51 7.74
CA PHE A 22 -8.11 -10.76 6.69
C PHE A 22 -7.50 -10.98 5.30
N ALA A 23 -6.72 -12.05 5.09
CA ALA A 23 -6.13 -12.37 3.79
C ALA A 23 -7.19 -12.38 2.67
N GLY A 24 -6.85 -11.76 1.53
CA GLY A 24 -7.75 -11.55 0.39
C GLY A 24 -8.89 -10.55 0.63
N ARG A 25 -8.97 -9.93 1.82
CA ARG A 25 -10.02 -8.98 2.25
C ARG A 25 -9.45 -7.79 3.04
N LEU A 26 -8.16 -7.54 2.91
CA LEU A 26 -7.44 -6.42 3.51
C LEU A 26 -6.80 -5.62 2.37
N MET A 27 -7.29 -4.40 2.13
CA MET A 27 -6.80 -3.50 1.08
C MET A 27 -6.09 -2.30 1.68
N ASN A 28 -5.06 -1.81 1.00
CA ASN A 28 -4.35 -0.59 1.33
C ASN A 28 -4.27 0.33 0.11
N ILE A 29 -4.31 1.64 0.36
CA ILE A 29 -3.89 2.64 -0.61
C ILE A 29 -2.50 3.15 -0.23
N HIS A 30 -1.56 3.04 -1.17
CA HIS A 30 -0.20 3.54 -1.03
C HIS A 30 0.01 4.75 -1.96
N PRO A 31 0.55 5.88 -1.47
CA PRO A 31 0.75 7.08 -2.27
C PRO A 31 2.00 6.97 -3.17
N SER A 32 2.06 5.94 -3.99
CA SER A 32 3.04 5.78 -5.07
C SER A 32 2.56 4.77 -6.10
N LEU A 33 3.05 4.89 -7.34
CA LEU A 33 2.90 3.87 -8.38
C LEU A 33 3.83 2.68 -8.09
N LEU A 34 3.41 1.79 -7.18
CA LEU A 34 4.18 0.58 -6.83
C LEU A 34 4.59 -0.21 -8.09
N PRO A 35 5.84 -0.74 -8.14
CA PRO A 35 6.79 -0.88 -7.03
C PRO A 35 7.65 0.36 -6.75
N ALA A 36 7.38 1.52 -7.38
CA ALA A 36 8.12 2.74 -7.09
C ALA A 36 7.85 3.22 -5.66
N PHE A 37 8.89 3.70 -4.97
CA PHE A 37 8.81 4.34 -3.64
C PHE A 37 7.93 3.61 -2.61
N PRO A 38 8.20 2.34 -2.25
CA PRO A 38 7.53 1.68 -1.13
C PRO A 38 7.95 2.32 0.21
N GLY A 39 7.12 2.20 1.23
CA GLY A 39 7.36 2.76 2.56
C GLY A 39 7.05 4.26 2.66
N LEU A 40 7.82 4.97 3.49
CA LEU A 40 7.51 6.35 3.85
C LEU A 40 8.04 7.38 2.83
N ASP A 41 7.57 8.62 3.00
CA ASP A 41 8.07 9.83 2.34
C ASP A 41 8.05 9.76 0.80
N THR A 42 7.03 9.10 0.25
CA THR A 42 6.93 8.81 -1.19
C THR A 42 6.99 10.06 -2.06
N HIS A 43 6.29 11.13 -1.67
CA HIS A 43 6.28 12.40 -2.39
C HIS A 43 7.65 13.09 -2.38
N ALA A 44 8.33 13.14 -1.24
CA ALA A 44 9.66 13.76 -1.14
C ALA A 44 10.68 12.99 -2.00
N ARG A 45 10.63 11.65 -1.96
CA ARG A 45 11.48 10.79 -2.77
C ARG A 45 11.18 10.90 -4.26
N ALA A 46 9.91 11.06 -4.65
CA ALA A 46 9.53 11.31 -6.04
C ALA A 46 10.08 12.65 -6.55
N LEU A 47 9.97 13.72 -5.75
CA LEU A 47 10.52 15.04 -6.07
C LEU A 47 12.05 14.99 -6.19
N GLU A 48 12.74 14.34 -5.25
CA GLU A 48 14.20 14.18 -5.27
C GLU A 48 14.67 13.38 -6.49
N ALA A 49 13.94 12.33 -6.86
CA ALA A 49 14.22 11.53 -8.05
C ALA A 49 13.89 12.27 -9.37
N GLY A 50 13.20 13.42 -9.31
CA GLY A 50 12.83 14.20 -10.48
C GLY A 50 11.91 13.46 -11.45
N VAL A 51 11.07 12.54 -10.94
CA VAL A 51 10.15 11.78 -11.81
C VAL A 51 9.09 12.69 -12.41
N ALA A 52 8.78 12.46 -13.69
CA ALA A 52 7.76 13.25 -14.40
C ALA A 52 6.33 12.88 -13.98
N GLU A 53 6.15 11.69 -13.42
CA GLU A 53 4.84 11.14 -13.03
C GLU A 53 4.91 10.50 -11.65
N HIS A 54 3.86 10.73 -10.87
CA HIS A 54 3.63 10.13 -9.56
C HIS A 54 2.13 9.88 -9.41
N GLY A 55 1.75 8.94 -8.54
CA GLY A 55 0.38 8.46 -8.43
C GLY A 55 0.18 7.62 -7.19
N ALA A 56 -0.84 6.77 -7.19
CA ALA A 56 -1.16 5.89 -6.09
C ALA A 56 -1.50 4.47 -6.55
N SER A 57 -1.26 3.51 -5.68
CA SER A 57 -1.63 2.10 -5.87
C SER A 57 -2.63 1.67 -4.81
N VAL A 58 -3.74 1.08 -5.24
CA VAL A 58 -4.58 0.26 -4.34
C VAL A 58 -4.16 -1.19 -4.52
N HIS A 59 -3.86 -1.87 -3.42
CA HIS A 59 -3.39 -3.26 -3.44
C HIS A 59 -3.95 -4.06 -2.28
N PHE A 60 -3.94 -5.40 -2.42
CA PHE A 60 -4.15 -6.28 -1.28
C PHE A 60 -2.92 -6.27 -0.37
N VAL A 61 -3.13 -6.36 0.94
CA VAL A 61 -2.05 -6.43 1.92
C VAL A 61 -1.63 -7.89 2.12
N ASP A 62 -0.33 -8.14 2.08
CA ASP A 62 0.31 -9.38 2.48
C ASP A 62 1.30 -9.12 3.63
N THR A 63 2.16 -10.08 3.94
CA THR A 63 3.15 -9.96 5.02
C THR A 63 4.37 -9.13 4.65
N GLY A 64 4.52 -8.74 3.38
CA GLY A 64 5.61 -7.88 2.93
C GLY A 64 5.21 -6.40 2.97
N LEU A 65 6.20 -5.53 2.79
CA LEU A 65 5.99 -4.08 2.75
C LEU A 65 5.57 -3.68 1.34
N ASP A 66 4.33 -3.21 1.19
CA ASP A 66 3.75 -2.71 -0.06
C ASP A 66 3.92 -3.66 -1.26
N SER A 67 3.93 -4.98 -1.01
CA SER A 67 4.27 -6.01 -1.99
C SER A 67 3.09 -6.80 -2.54
N GLY A 68 1.91 -6.65 -1.92
CA GLY A 68 0.78 -7.47 -2.28
C GLY A 68 0.17 -7.11 -3.65
N PRO A 69 -0.71 -7.97 -4.20
CA PRO A 69 -1.25 -7.81 -5.54
C PRO A 69 -1.94 -6.46 -5.78
N ILE A 70 -1.51 -5.76 -6.83
CA ILE A 70 -2.09 -4.48 -7.26
C ILE A 70 -3.49 -4.71 -7.83
N ILE A 71 -4.43 -3.85 -7.42
CA ILE A 71 -5.82 -3.83 -7.91
C ILE A 71 -5.98 -2.75 -8.99
N ILE A 72 -5.53 -1.53 -8.70
CA ILE A 72 -5.59 -0.39 -9.61
C ILE A 72 -4.49 0.62 -9.28
N GLN A 73 -4.05 1.36 -10.29
CA GLN A 73 -3.13 2.49 -10.18
C GLN A 73 -3.65 3.66 -11.01
N ALA A 74 -3.37 4.87 -10.56
CA ALA A 74 -3.67 6.13 -11.24
C ALA A 74 -2.76 7.24 -10.72
#